data_AF-A0A527VKA6-F1
#
_entry.id   AF-A0A527VKA6-F1
#
_cell.length_a   1.000
_cell.length_b   1.000
_cell.length_c   1.000
_cell.angle_alpha   90.00
_cell.angle_beta   90.00
_cell.angle_gamma   90.00
#
_symmetry.space_group_name_H-M   'P 1'
#
loop_
_entity.id
_entity.type
_entity.pdbx_description
1 polymer ?
#
loop_
_entity_poly.entity_id
_entity_poly.type
_entity_poly.pdbx_seq_one_letter_code
_entity_poly.pdbx_strand_id
1 'polypeptide(L)' 'GGKRPAITDADLVLGKLDPDNFAGGAIKLDTVASEHAILRDVGERLSLDALATAFGICEVVDENMA' A
#
# COMPACT_ATOMS: atom_id res chain seq x y z
N GLY A 1 -5.39 -9.59 8.67
CA GLY A 1 -4.44 -8.56 8.19
C GLY A 1 -3.73 -7.91 9.36
N GLY A 2 -2.57 -7.30 9.10
CA GLY A 2 -1.85 -6.49 10.08
C GLY A 2 -2.52 -5.13 10.30
N LYS A 3 -2.18 -4.45 11.40
CA LYS A 3 -2.70 -3.11 11.70
C LYS A 3 -1.88 -1.98 11.09
N ARG A 4 -0.58 -2.18 10.87
CA ARG A 4 0.33 -1.19 10.27
C ARG A 4 0.45 -1.46 8.77
N PRO A 5 0.54 -0.42 7.92
CA PRO A 5 0.76 -0.61 6.50
C PRO A 5 2.13 -1.24 6.23
N ALA A 6 2.22 -1.98 5.13
CA ALA A 6 3.44 -2.53 4.56
C ALA A 6 3.57 -2.12 3.08
N ILE A 7 4.70 -2.44 2.45
CA ILE A 7 4.92 -2.15 1.01
C ILE A 7 3.84 -2.79 0.13
N THR A 8 3.32 -3.96 0.50
CA THR A 8 2.23 -4.63 -0.21
C THR A 8 0.94 -3.81 -0.25
N ASP A 9 0.66 -2.98 0.76
CA ASP A 9 -0.49 -2.08 0.76
C ASP A 9 -0.30 -0.96 -0.27
N ALA A 10 0.90 -0.40 -0.35
CA ALA A 10 1.23 0.63 -1.34
C ALA A 10 1.17 0.08 -2.78
N ASP A 11 1.74 -1.11 -3.01
CA ASP A 11 1.69 -1.77 -4.31
C ASP A 11 0.26 -2.08 -4.75
N LEU A 12 -0.61 -2.47 -3.80
CA LEU A 12 -2.03 -2.70 -4.07
C LEU A 12 -2.77 -1.41 -4.43
N VAL A 13 -2.56 -0.32 -3.69
CA VAL A 13 -3.19 0.99 -3.96
C VAL A 13 -2.75 1.56 -5.30
N LEU A 14 -1.49 1.33 -5.69
CA LEU A 14 -0.98 1.71 -7.01
C LEU A 14 -1.45 0.78 -8.15
N GLY A 15 -2.22 -0.27 -7.84
CA GLY A 15 -2.72 -1.23 -8.83
C GLY A 15 -1.65 -2.17 -9.39
N LYS A 16 -0.49 -2.30 -8.74
CA LYS A 16 0.56 -3.25 -9.12
C LYS A 16 0.18 -4.70 -8.77
N LEU A 17 -0.73 -4.89 -7.83
CA LEU A 17 -1.24 -6.19 -7.39
C LEU A 17 -2.71 -6.36 -7.81
N ASP A 18 -3.04 -7.56 -8.28
CA ASP A 18 -4.43 -7.98 -8.47
C ASP A 18 -5.03 -8.40 -7.11
N PRO A 19 -6.07 -7.70 -6.61
CA PRO A 19 -6.66 -8.01 -5.31
C PRO A 19 -7.31 -9.38 -5.22
N ASP A 20 -7.78 -9.94 -6.34
CA ASP A 20 -8.47 -11.23 -6.38
C ASP A 20 -7.53 -12.40 -6.69
N ASN A 21 -6.31 -12.14 -7.15
CA ASN A 21 -5.38 -13.17 -7.60
C ASN A 21 -4.04 -13.19 -6.83
N PHE A 22 -3.95 -12.51 -5.69
CA PHE A 22 -2.72 -12.52 -4.89
C PHE A 22 -2.41 -13.92 -4.34
N ALA A 23 -1.12 -14.31 -4.38
CA ALA A 23 -0.64 -15.66 -4.06
C ALA A 23 -1.39 -16.77 -4.82
N GLY A 24 -1.68 -16.54 -6.12
CA GLY A 24 -2.43 -17.49 -6.95
C GLY A 24 -3.92 -17.58 -6.58
N GLY A 25 -4.48 -16.48 -6.06
CA GLY A 25 -5.86 -16.39 -5.59
C GLY A 25 -6.11 -16.99 -4.20
N ALA A 26 -5.06 -17.46 -3.51
CA ALA A 26 -5.18 -18.01 -2.15
C ALA A 26 -5.48 -16.93 -1.09
N ILE A 27 -5.15 -15.67 -1.39
CA ILE A 27 -5.33 -14.54 -0.48
C ILE A 27 -6.06 -13.44 -1.26
N LYS A 28 -7.24 -13.04 -0.78
CA LYS A 28 -7.90 -11.84 -1.25
C LYS A 28 -7.35 -10.62 -0.53
N LEU A 29 -6.95 -9.61 -1.30
CA LEU A 29 -6.52 -8.34 -0.76
C LEU A 29 -7.70 -7.37 -0.66
N ASP A 30 -7.59 -6.42 0.26
CA ASP A 30 -8.62 -5.41 0.51
C ASP A 30 -8.02 -4.03 0.25
N THR A 31 -8.29 -3.48 -0.94
CA THR A 31 -7.75 -2.19 -1.36
C THR A 31 -8.18 -1.06 -0.43
N VAL A 32 -9.43 -1.07 0.06
CA VAL A 32 -9.94 0.00 0.95
C VAL A 32 -9.25 -0.07 2.31
N ALA A 33 -9.03 -1.27 2.83
CA ALA A 33 -8.27 -1.44 4.07
C ALA A 33 -6.81 -0.97 3.91
N SER A 34 -6.18 -1.25 2.77
CA SER A 34 -4.83 -0.77 2.44
C SER A 34 -4.76 0.75 2.34
N GLU A 35 -5.70 1.40 1.63
CA GLU A 35 -5.82 2.86 1.55
C GLU A 35 -5.93 3.50 2.93
N HIS A 36 -6.82 2.98 3.78
CA HIS A 36 -6.98 3.48 5.15
C HIS A 36 -5.74 3.29 6.01
N ALA A 37 -5.02 2.16 5.87
CA ALA A 37 -3.82 1.89 6.64
C ALA A 37 -2.68 2.86 6.28
N ILE A 38 -2.44 3.09 4.98
CA ILE A 38 -1.38 4.01 4.53
C ILE A 38 -1.72 5.47 4.86
N LEU A 39 -2.99 5.88 4.73
CA LEU A 39 -3.43 7.22 5.09
C LEU A 39 -3.25 7.49 6.58
N ARG A 40 -3.80 6.62 7.43
CA ARG A 40 -3.78 6.82 8.88
C ARG A 40 -2.35 6.89 9.44
N ASP A 41 -1.47 6.00 9.00
CA ASP A 41 -0.14 5.87 9.63
C ASP A 41 0.93 6.75 8.96
N VAL A 42 0.72 7.19 7.70
CA VAL A 42 1.69 7.99 6.94
C VAL A 42 1.04 9.24 6.34
N GLY A 43 0.01 9.10 5.51
CA GLY A 43 -0.56 10.18 4.69
C GLY A 43 -1.09 11.37 5.49
N GLU A 44 -1.85 11.11 6.56
CA GLU A 44 -2.42 12.15 7.45
C GLU A 44 -1.32 13.04 8.06
N ARG A 45 -0.18 12.45 8.43
CA ARG A 45 0.95 13.18 9.02
C ARG A 45 1.67 14.08 8.02
N LEU A 46 1.55 13.77 6.74
CA LEU A 46 2.17 14.48 5.63
C LEU A 46 1.17 15.35 4.85
N SER A 47 -0.12 15.33 5.22
CA SER A 47 -1.22 15.98 4.49
C SER A 47 -1.30 15.53 3.03
N LEU A 48 -1.11 14.23 2.78
CA LEU A 48 -1.19 13.59 1.46
C LEU A 48 -2.42 12.69 1.35
N ASP A 49 -2.91 12.50 0.12
CA ASP A 49 -3.92 11.48 -0.17
C ASP A 49 -3.33 10.07 -0.25
N ALA A 50 -4.18 9.04 -0.38
CA ALA A 50 -3.76 7.65 -0.38
C ALA A 50 -2.81 7.33 -1.55
N LEU A 51 -3.08 7.86 -2.73
CA LEU A 51 -2.33 7.56 -3.93
C LEU A 51 -0.92 8.18 -3.88
N ALA A 52 -0.83 9.46 -3.51
CA ALA A 52 0.43 10.16 -3.32
C ALA A 52 1.26 9.52 -2.19
N THR A 53 0.60 9.10 -1.11
CA THR A 53 1.25 8.40 -0.01
C THR A 53 1.82 7.05 -0.45
N ALA A 54 1.03 6.24 -1.18
CA ALA A 54 1.46 4.95 -1.71
C ALA A 54 2.66 5.11 -2.65
N PHE A 55 2.61 6.11 -3.54
CA PHE A 55 3.71 6.42 -4.43
C PHE A 55 5.00 6.74 -3.66
N GLY A 56 4.93 7.63 -2.67
CA GLY A 56 6.10 7.99 -1.86
C GLY A 56 6.67 6.81 -1.05
N ILE A 57 5.82 5.89 -0.58
CA ILE A 57 6.28 4.67 0.10
C ILE A 57 7.07 3.79 -0.88
N CYS A 58 6.58 3.58 -2.11
CA CYS A 58 7.29 2.80 -3.11
C CYS A 58 8.64 3.42 -3.47
N GLU A 59 8.70 4.74 -3.72
CA GLU A 59 9.97 5.41 -4.06
C GLU A 59 11.02 5.22 -2.96
N VAL A 60 10.66 5.39 -1.69
CA VAL A 60 11.59 5.19 -0.56
C VAL A 60 12.07 3.74 -0.47
N VAL A 61 11.21 2.76 -0.77
CA VAL A 61 11.62 1.35 -0.76
C VAL A 61 12.52 1.03 -1.96
N ASP A 62 12.17 1.51 -3.15
CA ASP A 62 12.92 1.28 -4.38
C ASP A 62 14.33 1.91 -4.29
N GLU A 63 14.46 3.10 -3.71
CA GLU A 63 15.76 3.75 -3.42
C GLU A 63 16.64 2.95 -2.44
N ASN A 64 16.02 2.19 -1.52
CA ASN A 64 16.76 1.39 -0.53
C ASN A 64 17.12 -0.02 -1.03
N MET A 65 16.61 -0.44 -2.18
CA MET A 65 16.88 -1.75 -2.79
C MET A 65 17.90 -1.70 -3.93
N ALA A 66 18.28 -0.51 -4.37
CA ALA A 66 19.35 -0.25 -5.34
C ALA A 66 20.74 -0.23 -4.66
#